data_AF-A0A9W4IVX0-F1
#
_entry.id   AF-A0A9W4IVX0-F1
#
_cell.length_a   1.000
_cell.length_b   1.000
_cell.length_c   1.000
_cell.angle_alpha   90.00
_cell.angle_beta   90.00
_cell.angle_gamma   90.00
#
_symmetry.space_group_name_H-M   'P 1'
#
loop_
_entity.id
_entity.type
_entity.pdbx_description
1 polymer ?
#
loop_
_entity_poly.entity_id
_entity_poly.type
_entity_poly.pdbx_seq_one_letter_code
_entity_poly.pdbx_strand_id
1 'polypeptide(L)'
;MSKPCETPISKSRRVRKRETIDIEKPRKRSFLEEIGDGLVEQLYTDSVHNDHIDGCLSCVTVIDHLRSNVKDETVSSSASSSNYSSQTTARSLSTPTTSIDGHEPLHYATSQEPAASGITPPKSESTSRDLGQADVFSLDDFTTMTAIERLAANYGRVAHMGILDRSYRFFVNKSRTAALSFKIQNSVAIVGGDPLCPPSSIPELLAEFTTYRKRHHWGIAFMGASESFLKDYAQPNQWTTIRFGTERVLNPQTNEVLLETSGKRITTQNRQLLNKSKGGITLHVYAPAIHGTDHHLQSTLISIYDTWRAHRNETASPQAFITVYDPFALPSLMTFIYTRDSKGTVNGFAALRRLGADGYHVDPCIASPGSNKGISDLLLVAAMALLNRAGVSYLGFGFEPLHALSRDDVVGMPAPLRSFTRDLYERAFQRLPIGGKKAYHDKFRPDPNLDNGLYLVFPSGIPGPRILLAMTHMANISLRKIFWADVRGWVGRKEVEGTKEKSPEQQSGCVVSNQP
;
A
#
# COMPACT_ATOMS: atom_id res chain seq x y z
N MET A 1 -80.34 24.57 51.55
CA MET A 1 -81.58 24.45 50.75
C MET A 1 -81.19 24.49 49.28
N SER A 2 -81.61 23.47 48.56
CA SER A 2 -81.19 23.10 47.21
C SER A 2 -82.06 23.76 46.13
N LYS A 3 -81.54 23.72 44.89
CA LYS A 3 -82.21 23.59 43.56
C LYS A 3 -81.93 24.76 42.57
N PRO A 4 -82.06 24.55 41.24
CA PRO A 4 -81.53 23.44 40.43
C PRO A 4 -81.03 23.88 39.02
N CYS A 5 -80.55 22.88 38.27
CA CYS A 5 -80.22 22.72 36.85
C CYS A 5 -80.95 23.58 35.79
N GLU A 6 -80.20 24.02 34.75
CA GLU A 6 -80.66 24.13 33.35
C GLU A 6 -79.47 24.02 32.37
N THR A 7 -79.66 23.26 31.28
CA THR A 7 -78.83 23.13 30.06
C THR A 7 -79.80 23.22 28.85
N PRO A 8 -79.40 23.33 27.57
CA PRO A 8 -78.14 23.73 26.89
C PRO A 8 -78.40 24.77 25.74
N ILE A 9 -77.42 25.09 24.88
CA ILE A 9 -77.53 25.11 23.39
C ILE A 9 -76.20 25.58 22.74
N SER A 10 -75.77 24.78 21.76
CA SER A 10 -74.61 24.91 20.88
C SER A 10 -74.67 26.10 19.91
N LYS A 11 -73.55 26.83 19.73
CA LYS A 11 -73.25 27.57 18.50
C LYS A 11 -71.78 27.40 18.09
N SER A 12 -71.63 26.76 16.93
CA SER A 12 -70.41 26.57 16.13
C SER A 12 -69.68 27.89 15.83
N ARG A 13 -68.34 27.89 16.00
CA ARG A 13 -67.45 28.92 15.46
C ARG A 13 -66.26 28.24 14.75
N ARG A 14 -66.29 28.26 13.41
CA ARG A 14 -65.22 27.80 12.53
C ARG A 14 -63.92 28.57 12.81
N VAL A 15 -62.87 27.87 13.24
CA VAL A 15 -61.50 28.39 13.31
C VAL A 15 -60.81 28.10 11.99
N ARG A 16 -60.43 29.16 11.25
CA ARG A 16 -59.55 29.07 10.07
C ARG A 16 -58.14 28.69 10.56
N LYS A 17 -57.73 27.44 10.31
CA LYS A 17 -56.36 26.97 10.50
C LYS A 17 -55.49 27.58 9.39
N ARG A 18 -54.62 28.54 9.75
CA ARG A 18 -53.51 28.94 8.87
C ARG A 18 -52.48 27.81 8.93
N GLU A 19 -52.29 27.09 7.83
CA GLU A 19 -51.13 26.21 7.65
C GLU A 19 -49.89 27.10 7.52
N THR A 20 -49.13 27.19 8.61
CA THR A 20 -47.73 27.59 8.54
C THR A 20 -46.96 26.44 7.93
N ILE A 21 -46.54 26.62 6.68
CA ILE A 21 -45.54 25.77 6.03
C ILE A 21 -44.24 26.03 6.80
N ASP A 22 -43.86 25.09 7.66
CA ASP A 22 -42.52 25.05 8.23
C ASP A 22 -41.54 24.82 7.08
N ILE A 23 -40.89 25.89 6.64
CA ILE A 23 -39.70 25.80 5.80
C ILE A 23 -38.61 25.27 6.73
N GLU A 24 -38.40 23.95 6.72
CA GLU A 24 -37.22 23.34 7.34
C GLU A 24 -35.98 24.09 6.87
N LYS A 25 -35.28 24.76 7.80
CA LYS A 25 -33.98 25.34 7.49
C LYS A 25 -33.09 24.21 6.96
N PRO A 26 -32.42 24.39 5.80
CA PRO A 26 -31.59 23.35 5.24
C PRO A 26 -30.53 22.94 6.28
N ARG A 27 -30.53 21.65 6.64
CA ARG A 27 -29.54 21.07 7.54
C ARG A 27 -28.16 21.40 6.99
N LYS A 28 -27.32 22.05 7.80
CA LYS A 28 -25.95 22.40 7.40
C LYS A 28 -25.23 21.09 7.06
N ARG A 29 -24.82 20.92 5.80
CA ARG A 29 -24.06 19.74 5.37
C ARG A 29 -22.83 19.58 6.25
N SER A 30 -22.61 18.37 6.75
CA SER A 30 -21.40 18.02 7.50
C SER A 30 -20.17 18.14 6.59
N PHE A 31 -18.98 18.27 7.20
CA PHE A 31 -17.73 18.33 6.42
C PHE A 31 -17.52 17.07 5.58
N LEU A 32 -17.90 15.92 6.15
CA LEU A 32 -17.89 14.62 5.49
C LEU A 32 -18.77 14.62 4.23
N GLU A 33 -20.02 15.08 4.35
CA GLU A 33 -20.95 15.11 3.21
C GLU A 33 -20.42 16.02 2.09
N GLU A 34 -19.93 17.21 2.44
CA GLU A 34 -19.40 18.18 1.47
C GLU A 34 -18.21 17.63 0.67
N ILE A 35 -17.21 17.04 1.32
CA ILE A 35 -16.04 16.49 0.64
C ILE A 35 -16.38 15.18 -0.07
N GLY A 36 -17.07 14.27 0.62
CA GLY A 36 -17.38 12.94 0.11
C GLY A 36 -18.23 13.02 -1.15
N ASP A 37 -19.30 13.81 -1.14
CA ASP A 37 -20.18 13.97 -2.30
C ASP A 37 -19.46 14.67 -3.45
N GLY A 38 -18.68 15.72 -3.16
CA GLY A 38 -17.95 16.45 -4.19
C GLY A 38 -16.90 15.60 -4.92
N LEU A 39 -16.21 14.71 -4.20
CA LEU A 39 -15.26 13.77 -4.83
C LEU A 39 -16.00 12.71 -5.64
N VAL A 40 -17.09 12.16 -5.11
CA VAL A 40 -17.91 11.17 -5.80
C VAL A 40 -18.53 11.75 -7.08
N GLU A 41 -19.02 13.00 -7.06
CA GLU A 41 -19.58 13.67 -8.24
C GLU A 41 -18.55 13.88 -9.36
N GLN A 42 -17.33 14.30 -9.04
CA GLN A 42 -16.25 14.46 -10.03
C GLN A 42 -16.00 13.16 -10.80
N LEU A 43 -16.04 12.05 -10.07
CA LEU A 43 -15.83 10.71 -10.61
C LEU A 43 -16.93 10.22 -11.56
N TYR A 44 -18.17 10.68 -11.36
CA TYR A 44 -19.28 10.39 -12.26
C TYR A 44 -19.26 11.27 -13.51
N THR A 45 -18.76 12.51 -13.40
CA THR A 45 -18.86 13.49 -14.47
C THR A 45 -17.82 13.25 -15.56
N ASP A 46 -16.62 12.81 -15.18
CA ASP A 46 -15.52 12.57 -16.12
C ASP A 46 -15.60 11.23 -16.86
N SER A 47 -16.38 10.25 -16.36
CA SER A 47 -16.57 8.96 -17.04
C SER A 47 -17.47 9.06 -18.29
N VAL A 48 -18.36 10.06 -18.36
CA VAL A 48 -19.33 10.26 -19.45
C VAL A 48 -18.70 10.88 -20.71
N HIS A 49 -17.48 11.45 -20.62
CA HIS A 49 -16.84 12.14 -21.75
C HIS A 49 -15.92 11.26 -22.62
N ASN A 50 -15.75 9.96 -22.30
CA ASN A 50 -14.85 9.05 -23.02
C ASN A 50 -15.54 7.97 -23.87
N ASP A 51 -16.86 8.04 -24.10
CA ASP A 51 -17.63 7.05 -24.88
C ASP A 51 -17.47 7.20 -26.41
N HIS A 52 -16.23 7.10 -26.90
CA HIS A 52 -15.93 6.85 -28.31
C HIS A 52 -14.86 5.77 -28.49
N ILE A 53 -15.03 4.63 -27.83
CA ILE A 53 -14.40 3.35 -28.24
C ILE A 53 -15.43 2.22 -28.07
N ASP A 54 -15.60 1.44 -29.14
CA ASP A 54 -16.57 0.34 -29.29
C ASP A 54 -16.57 -0.68 -28.13
N GLY A 55 -17.78 -0.99 -27.66
CA GLY A 55 -18.20 -2.35 -27.30
C GLY A 55 -17.65 -2.98 -26.01
N CYS A 56 -18.49 -2.96 -24.96
CA CYS A 56 -18.48 -3.88 -23.81
C CYS A 56 -17.57 -3.54 -22.61
N LEU A 57 -17.71 -2.35 -22.04
CA LEU A 57 -17.56 -2.16 -20.59
C LEU A 57 -18.79 -1.46 -20.04
N SER A 58 -19.53 -2.12 -19.15
CA SER A 58 -20.58 -1.48 -18.35
C SER A 58 -19.98 -0.30 -17.58
N CYS A 59 -20.70 0.81 -17.48
CA CYS A 59 -20.34 1.98 -16.68
C CYS A 59 -20.16 1.63 -15.19
N VAL A 60 -18.98 1.12 -14.81
CA VAL A 60 -18.63 0.87 -13.42
C VAL A 60 -18.47 2.22 -12.74
N THR A 61 -19.37 2.53 -11.80
CA THR A 61 -19.24 3.75 -10.99
C THR A 61 -17.99 3.66 -10.13
N VAL A 62 -17.33 4.75 -9.71
CA VAL A 62 -16.19 4.61 -8.77
C VAL A 62 -16.61 4.00 -7.45
N ILE A 63 -17.83 4.26 -6.99
CA ILE A 63 -18.34 3.58 -5.80
C ILE A 63 -18.36 2.07 -6.04
N ASP A 64 -18.71 1.61 -7.23
CA ASP A 64 -18.56 0.22 -7.64
C ASP A 64 -17.08 -0.14 -7.84
N HIS A 65 -16.22 0.62 -8.49
CA HIS A 65 -14.79 0.29 -8.54
C HIS A 65 -14.14 0.16 -7.14
N LEU A 66 -14.56 0.99 -6.19
CA LEU A 66 -14.16 0.92 -4.79
C LEU A 66 -14.85 -0.26 -4.06
N ARG A 67 -16.09 -0.63 -4.44
CA ARG A 67 -16.92 -1.74 -3.90
C ARG A 67 -16.85 -3.03 -4.72
N SER A 68 -17.39 -3.08 -5.93
CA SER A 68 -17.46 -4.17 -6.93
C SER A 68 -16.13 -4.77 -7.46
N ASN A 69 -15.17 -5.00 -6.59
CA ASN A 69 -14.36 -6.23 -6.65
C ASN A 69 -14.66 -7.14 -5.43
N VAL A 70 -15.80 -6.89 -4.77
CA VAL A 70 -16.39 -7.67 -3.66
C VAL A 70 -17.01 -9.00 -4.14
N LYS A 71 -17.22 -9.25 -5.44
CA LYS A 71 -17.80 -10.51 -5.97
C LYS A 71 -17.38 -10.80 -7.43
N ASP A 72 -16.35 -11.62 -7.61
CA ASP A 72 -16.07 -12.55 -8.73
C ASP A 72 -14.65 -13.11 -8.47
N GLU A 73 -14.36 -14.37 -8.17
CA GLU A 73 -14.93 -15.65 -8.55
C GLU A 73 -15.05 -16.57 -7.32
N THR A 74 -16.26 -16.77 -6.78
CA THR A 74 -16.55 -18.03 -6.07
C THR A 74 -17.01 -19.04 -7.09
N VAL A 75 -16.18 -20.06 -7.30
CA VAL A 75 -16.45 -21.32 -7.99
C VAL A 75 -17.94 -21.69 -7.93
N SER A 76 -18.65 -21.54 -9.06
CA SER A 76 -19.90 -22.26 -9.32
C SER A 76 -19.63 -23.37 -10.32
N SER A 77 -18.99 -24.44 -9.83
CA SER A 77 -19.17 -25.77 -10.38
C SER A 77 -20.55 -26.27 -9.96
N SER A 78 -21.60 -25.81 -10.63
CA SER A 78 -22.91 -26.44 -10.59
C SER A 78 -23.08 -27.29 -11.84
N ALA A 79 -22.67 -28.55 -11.73
CA ALA A 79 -23.10 -29.61 -12.62
C ALA A 79 -24.63 -29.64 -12.61
N SER A 80 -25.23 -29.31 -13.76
CA SER A 80 -26.64 -29.63 -14.02
C SER A 80 -26.67 -30.69 -15.10
N SER A 81 -26.82 -31.93 -14.64
CA SER A 81 -27.19 -33.07 -15.47
C SER A 81 -28.55 -32.81 -16.12
N SER A 82 -28.58 -32.81 -17.45
CA SER A 82 -29.81 -33.09 -18.17
C SER A 82 -29.56 -34.30 -19.06
N ASN A 83 -30.05 -35.43 -18.57
CA ASN A 83 -30.21 -36.65 -19.35
C ASN A 83 -31.18 -36.37 -20.50
N TYR A 84 -30.73 -36.57 -21.73
CA TYR A 84 -31.62 -37.06 -22.78
C TYR A 84 -31.03 -38.32 -23.39
N SER A 85 -31.74 -39.41 -23.13
CA SER A 85 -31.48 -40.75 -23.62
C SER A 85 -31.84 -40.83 -25.10
N SER A 86 -30.99 -41.47 -25.90
CA SER A 86 -31.42 -42.34 -26.99
C SER A 86 -30.30 -43.36 -27.28
N GLN A 87 -30.55 -44.59 -26.82
CA GLN A 87 -29.98 -45.84 -27.36
C GLN A 87 -30.22 -45.84 -28.90
N THR A 88 -29.46 -46.44 -29.81
CA THR A 88 -28.89 -47.80 -29.90
C THR A 88 -28.17 -47.80 -31.27
N THR A 89 -26.98 -48.33 -31.50
CA THR A 89 -26.72 -49.70 -32.02
C THR A 89 -25.26 -49.81 -32.52
N ALA A 90 -24.76 -51.05 -32.51
CA ALA A 90 -23.48 -51.60 -32.98
C ALA A 90 -22.82 -50.92 -34.21
N ARG A 91 -21.50 -51.02 -34.46
CA ARG A 91 -20.75 -52.26 -34.68
C ARG A 91 -19.26 -51.96 -34.94
N SER A 92 -18.37 -52.87 -34.55
CA SER A 92 -16.94 -52.93 -34.90
C SER A 92 -16.68 -52.96 -36.43
N LEU A 93 -15.52 -52.45 -36.88
CA LEU A 93 -14.41 -53.18 -37.55
C LEU A 93 -13.51 -52.26 -38.44
N SER A 94 -12.19 -52.38 -38.22
CA SER A 94 -11.04 -52.42 -39.15
C SER A 94 -10.92 -51.52 -40.42
N THR A 95 -9.69 -51.01 -40.59
CA THR A 95 -8.90 -50.61 -41.79
C THR A 95 -9.13 -51.49 -43.05
N PRO A 96 -8.72 -51.15 -44.32
CA PRO A 96 -7.41 -50.55 -44.72
C PRO A 96 -7.29 -49.75 -46.08
N THR A 97 -6.06 -49.25 -46.34
CA THR A 97 -5.22 -49.08 -47.58
C THR A 97 -5.77 -48.70 -48.97
N THR A 98 -5.09 -47.76 -49.67
CA THR A 98 -4.45 -47.80 -51.05
C THR A 98 -4.13 -46.36 -51.50
N SER A 99 -2.88 -45.90 -51.70
CA SER A 99 -1.84 -46.17 -52.72
C SER A 99 -2.02 -45.43 -54.07
N ILE A 100 -0.92 -44.77 -54.51
CA ILE A 100 -0.36 -44.64 -55.87
C ILE A 100 0.14 -43.23 -56.23
N ASP A 101 1.47 -43.21 -56.34
CA ASP A 101 2.43 -42.39 -57.06
C ASP A 101 2.03 -41.61 -58.33
N GLY A 102 2.84 -40.58 -58.61
CA GLY A 102 2.99 -39.95 -59.92
C GLY A 102 4.03 -38.82 -59.97
N HIS A 103 5.31 -39.20 -60.12
CA HIS A 103 6.52 -38.47 -60.61
C HIS A 103 6.33 -37.13 -61.36
N GLU A 104 7.02 -36.03 -60.98
CA GLU A 104 8.37 -35.51 -61.43
C GLU A 104 8.41 -34.92 -62.88
N PRO A 105 9.40 -34.09 -63.32
CA PRO A 105 10.44 -33.32 -62.60
C PRO A 105 10.77 -31.88 -63.15
N LEU A 106 11.58 -31.16 -62.35
CA LEU A 106 12.73 -30.25 -62.63
C LEU A 106 12.80 -29.35 -63.89
N HIS A 107 13.21 -28.08 -63.71
CA HIS A 107 14.21 -27.40 -64.54
C HIS A 107 14.95 -26.27 -63.78
N TYR A 108 16.07 -25.83 -64.36
CA TYR A 108 17.36 -25.43 -63.77
C TYR A 108 17.71 -23.94 -64.09
N ALA A 109 18.80 -23.44 -63.46
CA ALA A 109 19.65 -22.28 -63.81
C ALA A 109 19.27 -20.88 -63.26
N THR A 110 20.02 -20.27 -62.33
CA THR A 110 21.35 -19.58 -62.41
C THR A 110 21.24 -18.08 -62.71
N SER A 111 21.68 -17.21 -61.79
CA SER A 111 22.73 -16.18 -61.99
C SER A 111 22.85 -15.14 -60.87
N GLN A 112 24.10 -15.02 -60.37
CA GLN A 112 24.87 -13.79 -60.06
C GLN A 112 24.52 -12.88 -58.86
N GLU A 113 25.41 -12.94 -57.87
CA GLU A 113 25.79 -11.82 -56.97
C GLU A 113 26.49 -10.68 -57.75
N PRO A 114 26.51 -9.46 -57.17
CA PRO A 114 27.77 -9.02 -56.57
C PRO A 114 27.64 -8.42 -55.17
N ALA A 115 28.72 -8.60 -54.40
CA ALA A 115 28.94 -8.15 -53.03
C ALA A 115 29.06 -6.63 -52.87
N ALA A 116 28.57 -6.09 -51.74
CA ALA A 116 29.20 -4.99 -51.01
C ALA A 116 28.64 -4.82 -49.58
N SER A 117 29.55 -4.94 -48.60
CA SER A 117 29.64 -4.18 -47.34
C SER A 117 28.49 -4.22 -46.31
N GLY A 118 28.64 -5.18 -45.39
CA GLY A 118 28.66 -5.03 -43.93
C GLY A 118 27.92 -3.87 -43.25
N ILE A 119 26.96 -4.26 -42.39
CA ILE A 119 26.81 -3.86 -40.97
C ILE A 119 25.94 -4.94 -40.32
N THR A 120 26.49 -5.65 -39.34
CA THR A 120 25.81 -6.70 -38.56
C THR A 120 25.07 -6.06 -37.37
N PRO A 121 23.75 -6.17 -37.22
CA PRO A 121 23.10 -5.97 -35.93
C PRO A 121 23.19 -7.26 -35.09
N PRO A 122 23.26 -7.17 -33.75
CA PRO A 122 23.51 -8.32 -32.91
C PRO A 122 22.32 -9.29 -32.95
N LYS A 123 22.63 -10.59 -33.05
CA LYS A 123 21.69 -11.69 -32.92
C LYS A 123 20.94 -11.56 -31.59
N SER A 124 19.64 -11.35 -31.65
CA SER A 124 18.73 -11.68 -30.57
C SER A 124 18.74 -13.19 -30.40
N GLU A 125 19.44 -13.70 -29.39
CA GLU A 125 19.25 -15.06 -28.91
C GLU A 125 17.83 -15.17 -28.36
N SER A 126 16.91 -15.62 -29.21
CA SER A 126 15.61 -16.09 -28.79
C SER A 126 15.81 -17.43 -28.09
N THR A 127 16.06 -17.39 -26.77
CA THR A 127 15.93 -18.57 -25.94
C THR A 127 14.47 -19.02 -25.96
N SER A 128 14.27 -20.23 -26.47
CA SER A 128 13.00 -20.94 -26.49
C SER A 128 12.37 -20.92 -25.09
N ARG A 129 11.18 -20.31 -24.97
CA ARG A 129 10.39 -20.29 -23.75
C ARG A 129 9.92 -21.71 -23.43
N ASP A 130 10.48 -22.28 -22.37
CA ASP A 130 10.04 -23.54 -21.78
C ASP A 130 8.79 -23.28 -20.91
N LEU A 131 7.62 -23.71 -21.38
CA LEU A 131 6.29 -23.42 -20.81
C LEU A 131 5.99 -24.17 -19.49
N GLY A 132 6.99 -24.41 -18.62
CA GLY A 132 6.83 -25.30 -17.45
C GLY A 132 7.58 -24.93 -16.16
N GLN A 133 8.25 -23.77 -16.10
CA GLN A 133 9.06 -23.38 -14.94
C GLN A 133 8.39 -22.27 -14.11
N ALA A 134 8.55 -22.32 -12.79
CA ALA A 134 8.15 -21.21 -11.92
C ALA A 134 9.09 -20.04 -12.21
N ASP A 135 8.51 -18.97 -12.72
CA ASP A 135 9.24 -17.84 -13.30
C ASP A 135 9.28 -16.69 -12.30
N VAL A 136 10.44 -16.02 -12.23
CA VAL A 136 10.57 -14.77 -11.47
C VAL A 136 10.44 -13.61 -12.42
N PHE A 137 9.50 -12.73 -12.11
CA PHE A 137 9.14 -11.62 -12.96
C PHE A 137 9.48 -10.28 -12.30
N SER A 138 9.90 -9.34 -13.14
CA SER A 138 9.82 -7.91 -12.84
C SER A 138 8.48 -7.35 -13.32
N LEU A 139 8.17 -6.11 -12.99
CA LEU A 139 6.96 -5.40 -13.43
C LEU A 139 6.89 -5.16 -14.95
N ASP A 140 7.83 -5.70 -15.74
CA ASP A 140 7.95 -5.47 -17.19
C ASP A 140 7.27 -6.57 -18.05
N ASP A 141 6.74 -7.64 -17.44
CA ASP A 141 5.99 -8.71 -18.15
C ASP A 141 4.48 -8.51 -18.02
N PHE A 142 3.81 -8.21 -19.14
CA PHE A 142 2.37 -7.87 -19.18
C PHE A 142 1.46 -8.97 -18.61
N THR A 143 1.66 -10.25 -18.97
CA THR A 143 0.76 -11.32 -18.53
C THR A 143 0.92 -11.64 -17.05
N THR A 144 2.14 -11.46 -16.54
CA THR A 144 2.44 -11.64 -15.14
C THR A 144 1.96 -10.45 -14.33
N MET A 145 2.05 -9.25 -14.89
CA MET A 145 1.58 -8.04 -14.26
C MET A 145 0.08 -8.12 -13.95
N THR A 146 -0.75 -8.60 -14.88
CA THR A 146 -2.18 -8.86 -14.60
C THR A 146 -2.39 -9.88 -13.47
N ALA A 147 -1.58 -10.95 -13.42
CA ALA A 147 -1.68 -11.93 -12.33
C ALA A 147 -1.27 -11.33 -10.98
N ILE A 148 -0.21 -10.52 -10.94
CA ILE A 148 0.26 -9.82 -9.74
C ILE A 148 -0.80 -8.82 -9.27
N GLU A 149 -1.40 -8.04 -10.17
CA GLU A 149 -2.49 -7.12 -9.84
C GLU A 149 -3.67 -7.87 -9.23
N ARG A 150 -4.12 -8.97 -9.84
CA ARG A 150 -5.20 -9.80 -9.29
C ARG A 150 -4.85 -10.35 -7.90
N LEU A 151 -3.65 -10.89 -7.72
CA LEU A 151 -3.21 -11.46 -6.45
C LEU A 151 -3.05 -10.37 -5.37
N ALA A 152 -2.53 -9.21 -5.72
CA ALA A 152 -2.41 -8.07 -4.81
C ALA A 152 -3.78 -7.47 -4.47
N ALA A 153 -4.71 -7.44 -5.41
CA ALA A 153 -6.09 -7.02 -5.19
C ALA A 153 -6.84 -7.94 -4.20
N ASN A 154 -6.53 -9.24 -4.22
CA ASN A 154 -7.24 -10.23 -3.41
C ASN A 154 -6.58 -10.50 -2.06
N TYR A 155 -5.24 -10.49 -2.01
CA TYR A 155 -4.46 -10.92 -0.84
C TYR A 155 -3.50 -9.83 -0.33
N GLY A 156 -3.39 -8.71 -1.04
CA GLY A 156 -2.51 -7.61 -0.65
C GLY A 156 -2.90 -7.02 0.70
N ARG A 157 -1.89 -6.57 1.42
CA ARG A 157 -2.00 -5.93 2.74
C ARG A 157 -1.17 -4.66 2.74
N VAL A 158 -1.17 -3.91 3.84
CA VAL A 158 -0.32 -2.72 3.96
C VAL A 158 1.15 -3.08 3.79
N ALA A 159 1.64 -4.18 4.38
CA ALA A 159 3.04 -4.65 4.25
C ALA A 159 3.54 -4.90 2.84
N HIS A 160 2.65 -4.99 1.87
CA HIS A 160 2.97 -5.09 0.46
C HIS A 160 3.27 -3.73 -0.20
N MET A 161 3.79 -2.76 0.55
CA MET A 161 4.26 -1.46 0.04
C MET A 161 5.24 -1.62 -1.13
N GLY A 162 6.07 -2.66 -1.08
CA GLY A 162 7.09 -2.96 -2.07
C GLY A 162 6.57 -3.36 -3.44
N ILE A 163 5.28 -3.67 -3.60
CA ILE A 163 4.74 -4.07 -4.91
C ILE A 163 4.80 -2.91 -5.92
N LEU A 164 4.79 -1.66 -5.44
CA LEU A 164 4.96 -0.46 -6.27
C LEU A 164 6.43 -0.03 -6.44
N ASP A 165 7.38 -0.79 -5.91
CA ASP A 165 8.81 -0.50 -6.02
C ASP A 165 9.46 -1.47 -7.02
N ARG A 166 9.97 -0.93 -8.13
CA ARG A 166 10.60 -1.70 -9.21
C ARG A 166 11.81 -2.53 -8.79
N SER A 167 12.38 -2.26 -7.62
CA SER A 167 13.48 -3.07 -7.06
C SER A 167 13.00 -4.35 -6.36
N TYR A 168 11.70 -4.55 -6.17
CA TYR A 168 11.13 -5.84 -5.77
C TYR A 168 10.97 -6.76 -6.98
N ARG A 169 11.01 -8.06 -6.71
CA ARG A 169 10.77 -9.13 -7.66
C ARG A 169 9.57 -9.95 -7.21
N PHE A 170 8.91 -10.60 -8.16
CA PHE A 170 7.79 -11.49 -7.89
C PHE A 170 8.13 -12.91 -8.27
N PHE A 171 7.97 -13.83 -7.33
CA PHE A 171 7.94 -15.25 -7.64
C PHE A 171 6.47 -15.62 -7.79
N VAL A 172 6.06 -16.06 -8.97
CA VAL A 172 4.69 -16.51 -9.24
C VAL A 172 4.73 -18.02 -9.44
N ASN A 173 3.86 -18.74 -8.73
CA ASN A 173 3.81 -20.20 -8.87
C ASN A 173 3.35 -20.61 -10.27
N LYS A 174 3.59 -21.88 -10.64
CA LYS A 174 3.30 -22.37 -11.99
C LYS A 174 1.85 -22.15 -12.45
N SER A 175 0.90 -22.27 -11.52
CA SER A 175 -0.53 -22.07 -11.82
C SER A 175 -0.96 -20.60 -11.87
N ARG A 176 -0.07 -19.64 -11.58
CA ARG A 176 -0.36 -18.19 -11.51
C ARG A 176 -1.50 -17.83 -10.56
N THR A 177 -1.64 -18.61 -9.48
CA THR A 177 -2.65 -18.42 -8.42
C THR A 177 -2.04 -18.00 -7.10
N ALA A 178 -0.71 -17.91 -7.01
CA ALA A 178 -0.01 -17.52 -5.80
C ALA A 178 1.29 -16.79 -6.14
N ALA A 179 1.65 -15.80 -5.32
CA ALA A 179 2.89 -15.04 -5.52
C ALA A 179 3.58 -14.65 -4.22
N LEU A 180 4.88 -14.39 -4.31
CA LEU A 180 5.70 -13.76 -3.27
C LEU A 180 6.34 -12.49 -3.83
N SER A 181 6.17 -11.36 -3.14
CA SER A 181 6.96 -10.15 -3.41
C SER A 181 8.22 -10.17 -2.56
N PHE A 182 9.40 -10.06 -3.15
CA PHE A 182 10.66 -10.17 -2.41
C PHE A 182 11.79 -9.31 -2.99
N LYS A 183 12.77 -9.00 -2.15
CA LYS A 183 14.07 -8.44 -2.55
C LYS A 183 15.18 -9.44 -2.27
N ILE A 184 16.23 -9.43 -3.09
CA ILE A 184 17.45 -10.19 -2.81
C ILE A 184 18.48 -9.26 -2.20
N GLN A 185 18.91 -9.58 -0.99
CA GLN A 185 19.94 -8.83 -0.27
C GLN A 185 20.90 -9.82 0.41
N ASN A 186 22.20 -9.68 0.16
CA ASN A 186 23.25 -10.52 0.75
C ASN A 186 22.95 -12.04 0.65
N SER A 187 22.50 -12.50 -0.53
CA SER A 187 22.08 -13.89 -0.80
C SER A 187 20.95 -14.39 0.12
N VAL A 188 20.04 -13.50 0.51
CA VAL A 188 18.81 -13.80 1.24
C VAL A 188 17.65 -13.23 0.45
N ALA A 189 16.63 -14.05 0.18
CA ALA A 189 15.35 -13.58 -0.32
C ALA A 189 14.52 -13.08 0.86
N ILE A 190 14.33 -11.77 0.93
CA ILE A 190 13.49 -11.17 1.95
C ILE A 190 12.12 -10.90 1.33
N VAL A 191 11.15 -11.71 1.74
CA VAL A 191 9.75 -11.59 1.33
C VAL A 191 9.12 -10.42 2.09
N GLY A 192 8.48 -9.50 1.37
CA GLY A 192 7.76 -8.37 1.95
C GLY A 192 6.29 -8.73 2.17
N GLY A 193 5.83 -8.70 3.41
CA GLY A 193 4.48 -9.08 3.78
C GLY A 193 4.26 -10.60 3.80
N ASP A 194 3.02 -10.97 3.54
CA ASP A 194 2.55 -12.36 3.52
C ASP A 194 2.66 -12.95 2.10
N PRO A 195 2.57 -14.27 1.94
CA PRO A 195 2.23 -14.85 0.65
C PRO A 195 0.93 -14.28 0.07
N LEU A 196 0.97 -13.86 -1.21
CA LEU A 196 -0.21 -13.39 -1.95
C LEU A 196 -1.00 -14.58 -2.49
N CYS A 197 -1.66 -15.32 -1.61
CA CYS A 197 -2.46 -16.49 -1.95
C CYS A 197 -3.46 -16.86 -0.82
N PRO A 198 -4.41 -17.79 -1.07
CA PRO A 198 -5.17 -18.42 0.00
C PRO A 198 -4.25 -19.12 1.02
N PRO A 199 -4.62 -19.19 2.31
CA PRO A 199 -3.82 -19.88 3.33
C PRO A 199 -3.48 -21.34 2.98
N SER A 200 -4.40 -22.05 2.32
CA SER A 200 -4.21 -23.44 1.89
C SER A 200 -3.12 -23.62 0.83
N SER A 201 -2.79 -22.57 0.06
CA SER A 201 -1.77 -22.60 -1.00
C SER A 201 -0.37 -22.22 -0.53
N ILE A 202 -0.23 -21.72 0.72
CA ILE A 202 1.06 -21.31 1.28
C ILE A 202 2.10 -22.46 1.28
N PRO A 203 1.78 -23.69 1.71
CA PRO A 203 2.76 -24.78 1.72
C PRO A 203 3.35 -25.07 0.33
N GLU A 204 2.50 -25.14 -0.69
CA GLU A 204 2.89 -25.42 -2.07
C GLU A 204 3.75 -24.29 -2.65
N LEU A 205 3.29 -23.04 -2.51
CA LEU A 205 4.05 -21.87 -2.96
C LEU A 205 5.45 -21.81 -2.35
N LEU A 206 5.57 -22.04 -1.05
CA LEU A 206 6.85 -21.99 -0.35
C LEU A 206 7.75 -23.20 -0.69
N ALA A 207 7.19 -24.36 -1.03
CA ALA A 207 7.94 -25.50 -1.53
C ALA A 207 8.52 -25.23 -2.93
N GLU A 208 7.72 -24.68 -3.84
CA GLU A 208 8.18 -24.23 -5.16
C GLU A 208 9.28 -23.16 -5.03
N PHE A 209 9.04 -22.15 -4.20
CA PHE A 209 10.01 -21.08 -3.98
C PHE A 209 11.29 -21.59 -3.32
N THR A 210 11.19 -22.58 -2.42
CA THR A 210 12.38 -23.23 -1.84
C THR A 210 13.22 -23.93 -2.90
N THR A 211 12.57 -24.63 -3.84
CA THR A 211 13.27 -25.25 -4.97
C THR A 211 13.97 -24.20 -5.83
N TYR A 212 13.32 -23.07 -6.10
CA TYR A 212 13.91 -21.96 -6.84
C TYR A 212 15.11 -21.36 -6.08
N ARG A 213 14.93 -20.96 -4.83
CA ARG A 213 16.00 -20.35 -4.00
C ARG A 213 17.21 -21.25 -3.82
N LYS A 214 17.02 -22.57 -3.69
CA LYS A 214 18.13 -23.53 -3.55
C LYS A 214 19.07 -23.52 -4.76
N ARG A 215 18.54 -23.37 -5.98
CA ARG A 215 19.34 -23.24 -7.21
C ARG A 215 20.20 -21.97 -7.22
N HIS A 216 19.76 -20.93 -6.51
CA HIS A 216 20.46 -19.66 -6.39
C HIS A 216 21.22 -19.48 -5.06
N HIS A 217 21.25 -20.51 -4.21
CA HIS A 217 21.88 -20.49 -2.88
C HIS A 217 21.37 -19.36 -1.96
N TRP A 218 20.08 -19.02 -2.05
CA TRP A 218 19.49 -17.96 -1.23
C TRP A 218 18.86 -18.46 0.05
N GLY A 219 19.14 -17.77 1.16
CA GLY A 219 18.35 -17.85 2.40
C GLY A 219 16.95 -17.28 2.23
N ILE A 220 16.13 -17.33 3.28
CA ILE A 220 14.79 -16.70 3.32
C ILE A 220 14.54 -16.02 4.66
N ALA A 221 13.87 -14.89 4.60
CA ALA A 221 13.24 -14.23 5.74
C ALA A 221 11.98 -13.51 5.26
N PHE A 222 11.05 -13.22 6.17
CA PHE A 222 9.91 -12.35 5.88
C PHE A 222 10.02 -11.06 6.70
N MET A 223 9.62 -9.95 6.10
CA MET A 223 9.56 -8.63 6.72
C MET A 223 8.14 -8.08 6.62
N GLY A 224 7.53 -7.79 7.76
CA GLY A 224 6.16 -7.26 7.81
C GLY A 224 5.09 -8.33 7.63
N ALA A 225 5.39 -9.58 8.00
CA ALA A 225 4.39 -10.64 8.01
C ALA A 225 3.28 -10.32 9.03
N SER A 226 2.07 -10.75 8.74
CA SER A 226 0.90 -10.50 9.58
C SER A 226 0.79 -11.49 10.75
N GLU A 227 -0.04 -11.12 11.73
CA GLU A 227 -0.39 -12.00 12.83
C GLU A 227 -1.14 -13.27 12.38
N SER A 228 -1.96 -13.19 11.33
CA SER A 228 -2.63 -14.37 10.75
C SER A 228 -1.62 -15.34 10.14
N PHE A 229 -0.66 -14.86 9.34
CA PHE A 229 0.39 -15.73 8.78
C PHE A 229 1.24 -16.36 9.88
N LEU A 230 1.51 -15.59 10.94
CA LEU A 230 2.21 -16.09 12.11
C LEU A 230 1.47 -17.26 12.76
N LYS A 231 0.19 -17.08 13.12
CA LYS A 231 -0.63 -18.06 13.84
C LYS A 231 -0.92 -19.30 13.00
N ASP A 232 -1.28 -19.10 11.74
CA ASP A 232 -1.79 -20.16 10.87
C ASP A 232 -0.67 -20.97 10.22
N TYR A 233 0.53 -20.41 10.09
CA TYR A 233 1.62 -21.05 9.35
C TYR A 233 2.96 -21.05 10.08
N ALA A 234 3.49 -19.89 10.48
CA ALA A 234 4.86 -19.82 11.01
C ALA A 234 5.03 -20.49 12.38
N GLN A 235 4.08 -20.29 13.31
CA GLN A 235 4.10 -20.90 14.64
C GLN A 235 3.95 -22.44 14.61
N PRO A 236 3.00 -23.03 13.85
CA PRO A 236 2.92 -24.48 13.67
C PRO A 236 4.22 -25.09 13.13
N ASN A 237 4.95 -24.36 12.28
CA ASN A 237 6.23 -24.78 11.72
C ASN A 237 7.44 -24.42 12.63
N GLN A 238 7.20 -23.93 13.84
CA GLN A 238 8.22 -23.59 14.85
C GLN A 238 9.24 -22.55 14.37
N TRP A 239 8.81 -21.61 13.52
CA TRP A 239 9.70 -20.57 13.02
C TRP A 239 9.98 -19.50 14.08
N THR A 240 11.18 -18.92 14.01
CA THR A 240 11.57 -17.82 14.89
C THR A 240 10.92 -16.54 14.40
N THR A 241 10.27 -15.79 15.30
CA THR A 241 9.55 -14.56 14.94
C THR A 241 9.83 -13.43 15.93
N ILE A 242 9.82 -12.19 15.41
CA ILE A 242 10.03 -10.96 16.18
C ILE A 242 8.97 -9.94 15.76
N ARG A 243 8.08 -9.52 16.66
CA ARG A 243 7.18 -8.39 16.41
C ARG A 243 7.98 -7.10 16.46
N PHE A 244 7.90 -6.28 15.42
CA PHE A 244 8.65 -5.02 15.35
C PHE A 244 7.74 -3.79 15.26
N GLY A 245 6.45 -3.98 15.03
CA GLY A 245 5.52 -2.88 14.86
C GLY A 245 4.06 -3.30 14.92
N THR A 246 3.23 -2.29 14.76
CA THR A 246 1.79 -2.40 14.61
C THR A 246 1.37 -1.65 13.35
N GLU A 247 0.58 -2.30 12.50
CA GLU A 247 -0.16 -1.67 11.43
C GLU A 247 -1.31 -0.87 12.03
N ARG A 248 -1.32 0.44 11.80
CA ARG A 248 -2.37 1.33 12.29
C ARG A 248 -3.43 1.48 11.21
N VAL A 249 -4.70 1.34 11.61
CA VAL A 249 -5.82 1.34 10.68
C VAL A 249 -6.80 2.42 11.09
N LEU A 250 -7.26 3.21 10.12
CA LEU A 250 -8.37 4.14 10.28
C LEU A 250 -9.64 3.44 9.78
N ASN A 251 -10.75 3.59 10.51
CA ASN A 251 -12.05 3.11 10.07
C ASN A 251 -12.89 4.28 9.55
N PRO A 252 -13.01 4.49 8.23
CA PRO A 252 -13.75 5.64 7.69
C PRO A 252 -15.22 5.68 8.08
N GLN A 253 -15.83 4.55 8.48
CA GLN A 253 -17.24 4.50 8.88
C GLN A 253 -17.48 5.05 10.29
N THR A 254 -16.47 4.99 11.17
CA THR A 254 -16.61 5.32 12.60
C THR A 254 -15.61 6.37 13.09
N ASN A 255 -14.69 6.84 12.23
CA ASN A 255 -13.60 7.72 12.64
C ASN A 255 -14.09 9.06 13.23
N GLU A 256 -13.68 9.35 14.46
CA GLU A 256 -14.10 10.54 15.20
C GLU A 256 -13.67 11.88 14.57
N VAL A 257 -12.52 11.92 13.89
CA VAL A 257 -12.03 13.13 13.24
C VAL A 257 -12.87 13.43 12.00
N LEU A 258 -13.20 12.39 11.23
CA LEU A 258 -14.07 12.50 10.06
C LEU A 258 -15.51 12.88 10.45
N LEU A 259 -16.04 12.29 11.52
CA LEU A 259 -17.38 12.56 12.05
C LEU A 259 -17.48 13.88 12.86
N GLU A 260 -16.39 14.65 12.92
CA GLU A 260 -16.29 15.93 13.62
C GLU A 260 -16.60 15.84 15.13
N THR A 261 -16.49 14.66 15.74
CA THR A 261 -16.66 14.45 17.20
C THR A 261 -15.36 14.70 17.96
N SER A 262 -14.21 14.57 17.30
CA SER A 262 -12.90 14.99 17.81
C SER A 262 -12.08 15.73 16.73
N GLY A 263 -10.79 15.99 16.97
CA GLY A 263 -9.92 16.57 15.93
C GLY A 263 -10.23 18.02 15.50
N LYS A 264 -10.94 18.84 16.31
CA LYS A 264 -11.38 20.22 15.98
C LYS A 264 -10.34 21.10 15.27
N ARG A 265 -9.06 20.98 15.64
CA ARG A 265 -7.94 21.70 15.00
C ARG A 265 -7.80 21.32 13.53
N ILE A 266 -7.80 20.02 13.22
CA ILE A 266 -7.72 19.48 11.86
C ILE A 266 -8.92 19.97 11.05
N THR A 267 -10.14 19.78 11.58
CA THR A 267 -11.37 20.23 10.92
C THR A 267 -11.38 21.73 10.61
N THR A 268 -10.98 22.57 11.58
CA THR A 268 -10.91 24.02 11.41
C THR A 268 -9.89 24.42 10.34
N GLN A 269 -8.71 23.82 10.37
CA GLN A 269 -7.65 24.06 9.39
C GLN A 269 -8.08 23.63 7.99
N ASN A 270 -8.67 22.45 7.84
CA ASN A 270 -9.16 21.94 6.56
C ASN A 270 -10.27 22.84 5.98
N ARG A 271 -11.21 23.33 6.81
CA ARG A 271 -12.22 24.31 6.39
C ARG A 271 -11.61 25.64 5.95
N GLN A 272 -10.53 26.10 6.59
CA GLN A 272 -9.82 27.31 6.16
C GLN A 272 -9.10 27.11 4.83
N LEU A 273 -8.48 25.94 4.61
CA LEU A 273 -7.83 25.60 3.36
C LEU A 273 -8.82 25.59 2.19
N LEU A 274 -9.99 24.96 2.37
CA LEU A 274 -11.02 24.86 1.34
C LEU A 274 -11.79 26.16 1.09
N ASN A 275 -11.75 27.11 2.03
CA ASN A 275 -12.45 28.38 1.87
C ASN A 275 -11.80 29.23 0.76
N LYS A 276 -12.60 29.60 -0.27
CA LYS A 276 -12.15 30.34 -1.46
C LYS A 276 -11.41 31.64 -1.16
N SER A 277 -11.84 32.41 -0.16
CA SER A 277 -11.23 33.70 0.19
C SER A 277 -10.06 33.59 1.17
N LYS A 278 -9.77 32.39 1.67
CA LYS A 278 -8.68 32.13 2.63
C LYS A 278 -7.60 31.27 1.98
N GLY A 279 -7.84 29.96 1.92
CA GLY A 279 -6.88 29.02 1.35
C GLY A 279 -7.05 28.79 -0.15
N GLY A 280 -8.29 28.85 -0.65
CA GLY A 280 -8.60 28.64 -2.07
C GLY A 280 -8.20 27.26 -2.59
N ILE A 281 -7.99 26.27 -1.71
CA ILE A 281 -7.61 24.91 -2.08
C ILE A 281 -8.83 24.17 -2.59
N THR A 282 -8.67 23.42 -3.67
CA THR A 282 -9.69 22.52 -4.22
C THR A 282 -9.22 21.07 -4.18
N LEU A 283 -10.15 20.14 -4.00
CA LEU A 283 -9.90 18.70 -3.95
C LEU A 283 -10.38 18.04 -5.24
N HIS A 284 -9.57 17.11 -5.73
CA HIS A 284 -9.81 16.37 -6.95
C HIS A 284 -9.48 14.90 -6.75
N VAL A 285 -10.02 14.05 -7.59
CA VAL A 285 -9.77 12.61 -7.57
C VAL A 285 -9.48 12.09 -8.97
N TYR A 286 -8.56 11.15 -9.06
CA TYR A 286 -8.12 10.53 -10.30
C TYR A 286 -7.87 9.04 -10.07
N ALA A 287 -8.49 8.20 -10.86
CA ALA A 287 -8.31 6.75 -10.84
C ALA A 287 -8.00 6.29 -12.28
N PRO A 288 -6.77 5.83 -12.58
CA PRO A 288 -6.41 5.43 -13.95
C PRO A 288 -7.34 4.36 -14.55
N ALA A 289 -7.84 3.45 -13.72
CA ALA A 289 -8.79 2.41 -14.12
C ALA A 289 -10.12 2.94 -14.68
N ILE A 290 -10.44 4.22 -14.44
CA ILE A 290 -11.75 4.82 -14.74
C ILE A 290 -11.62 5.99 -15.70
N HIS A 291 -10.62 6.84 -15.47
CA HIS A 291 -10.40 8.03 -16.30
C HIS A 291 -9.46 7.75 -17.47
N GLY A 292 -8.84 6.57 -17.52
CA GLY A 292 -7.73 6.27 -18.42
C GLY A 292 -6.45 6.99 -18.03
N THR A 293 -5.50 7.04 -18.95
CA THR A 293 -4.16 7.59 -18.70
C THR A 293 -4.13 9.09 -18.99
N ASP A 294 -3.96 9.91 -17.95
CA ASP A 294 -3.65 11.34 -18.05
C ASP A 294 -2.14 11.55 -17.86
N HIS A 295 -1.39 11.58 -18.96
CA HIS A 295 0.07 11.69 -18.91
C HIS A 295 0.56 12.96 -18.20
N HIS A 296 -0.16 14.08 -18.34
CA HIS A 296 0.25 15.35 -17.75
C HIS A 296 0.05 15.34 -16.24
N LEU A 297 -1.12 14.90 -15.77
CA LEU A 297 -1.39 14.76 -14.34
C LEU A 297 -0.45 13.73 -13.70
N GLN A 298 -0.27 12.57 -14.32
CA GLN A 298 0.63 11.52 -13.80
C GLN A 298 2.06 12.04 -13.66
N SER A 299 2.59 12.72 -14.68
CA SER A 299 3.92 13.34 -14.63
C SER A 299 4.03 14.38 -13.51
N THR A 300 2.98 15.16 -13.30
CA THR A 300 2.92 16.15 -12.20
C THR A 300 2.97 15.47 -10.83
N LEU A 301 2.19 14.40 -10.62
CA LEU A 301 2.16 13.65 -9.36
C LEU A 301 3.50 12.94 -9.08
N ILE A 302 4.13 12.36 -10.10
CA ILE A 302 5.49 11.81 -10.00
C ILE A 302 6.49 12.90 -9.59
N SER A 303 6.45 14.06 -10.24
CA SER A 303 7.35 15.18 -9.92
C SER A 303 7.20 15.67 -8.47
N ILE A 304 5.97 15.71 -7.94
CA ILE A 304 5.71 16.06 -6.53
C ILE A 304 6.33 15.02 -5.60
N TYR A 305 6.16 13.73 -5.92
CA TYR A 305 6.75 12.64 -5.15
C TYR A 305 8.28 12.72 -5.12
N ASP A 306 8.90 12.87 -6.28
CA ASP A 306 10.37 12.94 -6.40
C ASP A 306 10.95 14.15 -5.68
N THR A 307 10.29 15.31 -5.80
CA THR A 307 10.71 16.54 -5.11
C THR A 307 10.60 16.38 -3.59
N TRP A 308 9.48 15.85 -3.10
CA TRP A 308 9.29 15.56 -1.69
C TRP A 308 10.34 14.58 -1.16
N ARG A 309 10.62 13.52 -1.93
CA ARG A 309 11.61 12.50 -1.60
C ARG A 309 13.03 13.06 -1.57
N ALA A 310 13.40 13.90 -2.55
CA ALA A 310 14.69 14.58 -2.59
C ALA A 310 14.90 15.47 -1.36
N HIS A 311 13.94 16.37 -1.09
CA HIS A 311 13.98 17.25 0.08
C HIS A 311 14.05 16.46 1.40
N ARG A 312 13.31 15.35 1.51
CA ARG A 312 13.39 14.46 2.68
C ARG A 312 14.79 13.83 2.83
N ASN A 313 15.41 13.38 1.74
CA ASN A 313 16.74 12.77 1.77
C ASN A 313 17.86 13.77 2.10
N GLU A 314 17.66 15.05 1.79
CA GLU A 314 18.57 16.14 2.16
C GLU A 314 18.54 16.43 3.67
N THR A 315 17.43 16.16 4.36
CA THR A 315 17.37 16.33 5.82
C THR A 315 18.29 15.33 6.54
N ALA A 316 19.15 15.83 7.43
CA ALA A 316 20.25 15.07 8.03
C ALA A 316 19.83 13.86 8.91
N SER A 317 18.53 13.63 9.14
CA SER A 317 18.01 12.50 9.92
C SER A 317 17.83 11.25 9.05
N PRO A 318 18.56 10.15 9.28
CA PRO A 318 18.36 8.89 8.55
C PRO A 318 17.01 8.27 8.90
N GLN A 319 16.01 8.44 8.05
CA GLN A 319 14.70 7.80 8.23
C GLN A 319 14.69 6.46 7.49
N ALA A 320 14.28 5.38 8.17
CA ALA A 320 14.12 4.07 7.55
C ALA A 320 13.18 4.17 6.35
N PHE A 321 13.64 3.68 5.20
CA PHE A 321 12.93 3.79 3.93
C PHE A 321 13.09 2.50 3.16
N ILE A 322 11.99 1.78 3.01
CA ILE A 322 12.01 0.41 2.47
C ILE A 322 11.74 0.41 0.95
N THR A 323 10.99 1.41 0.44
CA THR A 323 10.35 1.34 -0.88
C THR A 323 10.41 2.65 -1.67
N VAL A 324 11.02 2.65 -2.85
CA VAL A 324 10.89 3.77 -3.81
C VAL A 324 9.62 3.56 -4.62
N TYR A 325 8.63 4.42 -4.44
CA TYR A 325 7.35 4.26 -5.11
C TYR A 325 7.40 4.70 -6.56
N ASP A 326 6.91 3.84 -7.44
CA ASP A 326 6.34 4.21 -8.73
C ASP A 326 4.82 4.24 -8.57
N PRO A 327 4.20 5.43 -8.42
CA PRO A 327 2.77 5.54 -8.12
C PRO A 327 1.87 4.87 -9.17
N PHE A 328 2.35 4.72 -10.40
CA PHE A 328 1.58 4.21 -11.53
C PHE A 328 2.04 2.82 -12.01
N ALA A 329 2.84 2.11 -11.18
CA ALA A 329 3.28 0.75 -11.49
C ALA A 329 2.15 -0.27 -11.58
N LEU A 330 1.08 -0.12 -10.79
CA LEU A 330 -0.12 -0.98 -10.80
C LEU A 330 -1.38 -0.12 -10.94
N PRO A 331 -1.60 0.54 -12.08
CA PRO A 331 -2.58 1.62 -12.20
C PRO A 331 -4.01 1.16 -11.93
N SER A 332 -4.33 -0.13 -12.09
CA SER A 332 -5.65 -0.69 -11.81
C SER A 332 -5.99 -0.75 -10.31
N LEU A 333 -4.97 -0.71 -9.44
CA LEU A 333 -5.13 -0.78 -7.99
C LEU A 333 -5.12 0.60 -7.32
N MET A 334 -4.93 1.68 -8.09
CA MET A 334 -4.60 2.99 -7.56
C MET A 334 -5.72 4.00 -7.76
N THR A 335 -6.06 4.71 -6.69
CA THR A 335 -6.90 5.91 -6.71
C THR A 335 -6.14 7.05 -6.05
N PHE A 336 -6.12 8.21 -6.66
CA PHE A 336 -5.41 9.39 -6.20
C PHE A 336 -6.40 10.47 -5.80
N ILE A 337 -6.18 11.08 -4.64
CA ILE A 337 -6.83 12.34 -4.27
C ILE A 337 -5.74 13.40 -4.29
N TYR A 338 -5.99 14.53 -4.93
CA TYR A 338 -5.00 15.58 -5.05
C TYR A 338 -5.62 16.95 -4.83
N THR A 339 -4.77 17.90 -4.43
CA THR A 339 -5.18 19.28 -4.17
C THR A 339 -4.64 20.21 -5.25
N ARG A 340 -5.44 21.20 -5.64
CA ARG A 340 -4.98 22.35 -6.43
C ARG A 340 -5.09 23.62 -5.60
N ASP A 341 -4.10 24.51 -5.73
CA ASP A 341 -4.14 25.84 -5.12
C ASP A 341 -5.08 26.81 -5.86
N SER A 342 -5.15 28.06 -5.39
CA SER A 342 -5.99 29.10 -5.99
C SER A 342 -5.58 29.50 -7.41
N LYS A 343 -4.39 29.09 -7.86
CA LYS A 343 -3.88 29.27 -9.23
C LYS A 343 -4.12 28.04 -10.11
N GLY A 344 -4.72 26.98 -9.56
CA GLY A 344 -4.96 25.71 -10.25
C GLY A 344 -3.74 24.77 -10.27
N THR A 345 -2.66 25.07 -9.55
CA THR A 345 -1.45 24.24 -9.53
C THR A 345 -1.61 23.09 -8.54
N VAL A 346 -1.26 21.87 -8.95
CA VAL A 346 -1.28 20.70 -8.06
C VAL A 346 -0.21 20.86 -6.97
N ASN A 347 -0.61 20.77 -5.71
CA ASN A 347 0.27 21.06 -4.57
C ASN A 347 0.31 19.96 -3.50
N GLY A 348 -0.28 18.81 -3.78
CA GLY A 348 -0.24 17.65 -2.89
C GLY A 348 -1.13 16.52 -3.40
N PHE A 349 -0.85 15.30 -2.96
CA PHE A 349 -1.70 14.15 -3.24
C PHE A 349 -1.59 13.05 -2.18
N ALA A 350 -2.65 12.25 -2.07
CA ALA A 350 -2.71 10.99 -1.38
C ALA A 350 -2.99 9.87 -2.40
N ALA A 351 -2.14 8.84 -2.41
CA ALA A 351 -2.35 7.65 -3.19
C ALA A 351 -3.01 6.57 -2.33
N LEU A 352 -4.14 6.06 -2.80
CA LEU A 352 -4.91 4.98 -2.20
C LEU A 352 -4.71 3.72 -3.04
N ARG A 353 -3.99 2.74 -2.50
CA ARG A 353 -3.83 1.43 -3.11
C ARG A 353 -4.88 0.48 -2.55
N ARG A 354 -5.61 -0.21 -3.42
CA ARG A 354 -6.54 -1.27 -3.00
C ARG A 354 -5.79 -2.41 -2.32
N LEU A 355 -6.38 -2.94 -1.25
CA LEU A 355 -5.93 -4.11 -0.51
C LEU A 355 -6.92 -5.27 -0.72
N GLY A 356 -6.50 -6.47 -0.32
CA GLY A 356 -7.42 -7.59 -0.12
C GLY A 356 -8.45 -7.29 0.97
N ALA A 357 -9.53 -8.07 0.99
CA ALA A 357 -10.66 -7.90 1.90
C ALA A 357 -11.26 -6.48 1.91
N ASP A 358 -11.26 -5.84 0.74
CA ASP A 358 -11.96 -4.57 0.46
C ASP A 358 -11.48 -3.35 1.27
N GLY A 359 -10.21 -3.39 1.68
CA GLY A 359 -9.53 -2.25 2.30
C GLY A 359 -8.72 -1.41 1.32
N TYR A 360 -8.21 -0.29 1.81
CA TYR A 360 -7.25 0.56 1.10
C TYR A 360 -6.05 0.88 1.98
N HIS A 361 -4.90 1.17 1.37
CA HIS A 361 -3.73 1.70 2.04
C HIS A 361 -3.41 3.09 1.48
N VAL A 362 -3.21 4.07 2.37
CA VAL A 362 -2.80 5.43 1.98
C VAL A 362 -1.30 5.61 2.09
N ASP A 363 -0.59 5.59 0.96
CA ASP A 363 0.83 5.95 0.87
C ASP A 363 1.26 6.11 -0.61
N PRO A 364 1.93 7.21 -1.00
CA PRO A 364 2.25 8.40 -0.19
C PRO A 364 1.03 9.30 0.07
N CYS A 365 1.07 10.06 1.18
CA CYS A 365 0.18 11.19 1.46
C CYS A 365 1.01 12.44 1.75
N ILE A 366 1.25 13.24 0.72
CA ILE A 366 2.30 14.26 0.70
C ILE A 366 1.80 15.59 0.15
N ALA A 367 2.43 16.66 0.62
CA ALA A 367 2.26 18.02 0.10
C ALA A 367 3.57 18.46 -0.55
N SER A 368 3.47 19.24 -1.63
CA SER A 368 4.64 19.85 -2.26
C SER A 368 5.35 20.77 -1.27
N PRO A 369 6.70 20.81 -1.24
CA PRO A 369 7.43 21.75 -0.40
C PRO A 369 6.96 23.20 -0.65
N GLY A 370 6.78 23.96 0.43
CA GLY A 370 6.27 25.34 0.37
C GLY A 370 4.75 25.49 0.33
N SER A 371 3.98 24.40 0.23
CA SER A 371 2.51 24.45 0.27
C SER A 371 1.97 24.89 1.64
N ASN A 372 0.71 25.31 1.66
CA ASN A 372 0.01 25.67 2.89
C ASN A 372 0.07 24.52 3.91
N LYS A 373 0.28 24.85 5.19
CA LYS A 373 0.27 23.84 6.25
C LYS A 373 -1.10 23.16 6.30
N GLY A 374 -1.10 21.83 6.44
CA GLY A 374 -2.31 21.02 6.59
C GLY A 374 -2.82 20.36 5.32
N ILE A 375 -2.15 20.51 4.17
CA ILE A 375 -2.55 19.82 2.92
C ILE A 375 -2.58 18.29 3.10
N SER A 376 -1.56 17.67 3.71
CA SER A 376 -1.60 16.23 4.01
C SER A 376 -2.76 15.82 4.94
N ASP A 377 -3.11 16.68 5.91
CA ASP A 377 -4.24 16.41 6.82
C ASP A 377 -5.58 16.53 6.08
N LEU A 378 -5.70 17.49 5.17
CA LEU A 378 -6.84 17.64 4.27
C LEU A 378 -6.99 16.43 3.34
N LEU A 379 -5.89 15.99 2.72
CA LEU A 379 -5.86 14.83 1.82
C LEU A 379 -6.27 13.54 2.54
N LEU A 380 -5.81 13.32 3.77
CA LEU A 380 -6.19 12.14 4.55
C LEU A 380 -7.68 12.18 4.96
N VAL A 381 -8.20 13.34 5.38
CA VAL A 381 -9.64 13.48 5.67
C VAL A 381 -10.46 13.26 4.39
N ALA A 382 -10.00 13.76 3.25
CA ALA A 382 -10.64 13.54 1.95
C ALA A 382 -10.63 12.06 1.54
N ALA A 383 -9.54 11.34 1.78
CA ALA A 383 -9.47 9.89 1.59
C ALA A 383 -10.49 9.14 2.44
N MET A 384 -10.57 9.46 3.74
CA MET A 384 -11.57 8.88 4.62
C MET A 384 -13.00 9.25 4.16
N ALA A 385 -13.25 10.47 3.70
CA ALA A 385 -14.56 10.89 3.21
C ALA A 385 -15.00 10.10 1.96
N LEU A 386 -14.10 9.93 0.99
CA LEU A 386 -14.35 9.13 -0.22
C LEU A 386 -14.64 7.66 0.14
N LEU A 387 -13.80 7.06 0.98
CA LEU A 387 -13.96 5.67 1.41
C LEU A 387 -15.21 5.48 2.29
N ASN A 388 -15.59 6.50 3.07
CA ASN A 388 -16.84 6.50 3.82
C ASN A 388 -18.05 6.35 2.87
N ARG A 389 -18.11 7.16 1.80
CA ARG A 389 -19.15 7.05 0.76
C ARG A 389 -19.13 5.70 0.04
N ALA A 390 -17.95 5.13 -0.16
CA ALA A 390 -17.80 3.78 -0.70
C ALA A 390 -18.21 2.67 0.28
N GLY A 391 -18.50 2.95 1.55
CA GLY A 391 -18.82 1.93 2.54
C GLY A 391 -17.61 1.13 3.02
N VAL A 392 -16.39 1.59 2.72
CA VAL A 392 -15.14 0.95 3.11
C VAL A 392 -14.84 1.29 4.58
N SER A 393 -14.51 0.27 5.38
CA SER A 393 -14.23 0.37 6.81
C SER A 393 -12.75 0.19 7.17
N TYR A 394 -11.89 -0.08 6.18
CA TYR A 394 -10.47 -0.36 6.40
C TYR A 394 -9.58 0.56 5.57
N LEU A 395 -8.93 1.52 6.22
CA LEU A 395 -7.88 2.35 5.65
C LEU A 395 -6.57 2.15 6.42
N GLY A 396 -5.68 1.33 5.88
CA GLY A 396 -4.32 1.17 6.38
C GLY A 396 -3.59 2.50 6.35
N PHE A 397 -3.09 2.94 7.50
CA PHE A 397 -2.48 4.26 7.71
C PHE A 397 -0.96 4.20 7.90
N GLY A 398 -0.39 3.01 7.77
CA GLY A 398 1.05 2.76 7.88
C GLY A 398 1.43 2.12 9.20
N PHE A 399 2.74 2.15 9.49
CA PHE A 399 3.33 1.36 10.56
C PHE A 399 3.79 2.21 11.71
N GLU A 400 3.43 1.78 12.91
CA GLU A 400 3.95 2.28 14.17
C GLU A 400 4.97 1.28 14.75
N PRO A 401 6.26 1.62 14.72
CA PRO A 401 7.31 0.77 15.29
C PRO A 401 7.12 0.61 16.80
N LEU A 402 7.31 -0.61 17.32
CA LEU A 402 7.26 -0.86 18.76
C LEU A 402 8.49 -0.26 19.43
N HIS A 403 8.30 0.51 20.50
CA HIS A 403 9.42 1.12 21.24
C HIS A 403 10.25 0.10 22.03
N ALA A 404 9.60 -0.93 22.54
CA ALA A 404 10.20 -1.98 23.35
C ALA A 404 9.52 -3.32 23.02
N LEU A 405 10.27 -4.41 23.22
CA LEU A 405 9.77 -5.76 22.97
C LEU A 405 9.43 -6.42 24.31
N SER A 406 8.22 -6.95 24.41
CA SER A 406 7.81 -7.84 25.50
C SER A 406 8.38 -9.25 25.29
N ARG A 407 8.10 -10.16 26.25
CA ARG A 407 8.53 -11.56 26.15
C ARG A 407 7.84 -12.28 24.98
N ASP A 408 6.58 -11.94 24.72
CA ASP A 408 5.74 -12.62 23.73
C ASP A 408 5.99 -12.09 22.31
N ASP A 409 6.67 -10.96 22.19
CA ASP A 409 7.08 -10.38 20.90
C ASP A 409 8.25 -11.13 20.25
N VAL A 410 8.92 -12.07 20.96
CA VAL A 410 10.03 -12.85 20.43
C VAL A 410 9.84 -14.34 20.70
N VAL A 411 9.52 -15.10 19.64
CA VAL A 411 9.19 -16.53 19.69
C VAL A 411 10.25 -17.33 18.93
N GLY A 412 10.47 -18.59 19.32
CA GLY A 412 11.41 -19.50 18.65
C GLY A 412 12.89 -19.22 18.95
N MET A 413 13.20 -18.56 20.07
CA MET A 413 14.57 -18.36 20.58
C MET A 413 14.73 -18.90 22.02
N PRO A 414 15.92 -19.40 22.40
CA PRO A 414 16.25 -19.69 23.80
C PRO A 414 16.17 -18.44 24.69
N ALA A 415 15.89 -18.62 25.98
CA ALA A 415 15.74 -17.53 26.95
C ALA A 415 16.88 -16.48 26.97
N PRO A 416 18.17 -16.86 27.04
CA PRO A 416 19.25 -15.86 27.08
C PRO A 416 19.33 -15.04 25.78
N LEU A 417 19.17 -15.70 24.62
CA LEU A 417 19.20 -15.02 23.33
C LEU A 417 17.99 -14.11 23.12
N ARG A 418 16.82 -14.53 23.62
CA ARG A 418 15.60 -13.71 23.61
C ARG A 418 15.83 -12.39 24.35
N SER A 419 16.36 -12.45 25.57
CA SER A 419 16.65 -11.24 26.35
C SER A 419 17.66 -10.34 25.64
N PHE A 420 18.75 -10.90 25.12
CA PHE A 420 19.74 -10.13 24.35
C PHE A 420 19.13 -9.46 23.10
N THR A 421 18.26 -10.16 22.38
CA THR A 421 17.58 -9.63 21.18
C THR A 421 16.69 -8.45 21.52
N ARG A 422 15.95 -8.52 22.63
CA ARG A 422 15.11 -7.42 23.12
C ARG A 422 15.95 -6.20 23.49
N ASP A 423 17.03 -6.40 24.25
CA ASP A 423 17.95 -5.31 24.62
C ASP A 423 18.58 -4.65 23.39
N LEU A 424 19.00 -5.45 22.40
CA LEU A 424 19.59 -4.94 21.17
C LEU A 424 18.56 -4.15 20.35
N TYR A 425 17.32 -4.63 20.26
CA TYR A 425 16.24 -3.93 19.58
C TYR A 425 15.95 -2.58 20.23
N GLU A 426 15.81 -2.52 21.56
CA GLU A 426 15.55 -1.28 22.29
C GLU A 426 16.66 -0.25 22.07
N ARG A 427 17.94 -0.69 22.14
CA ARG A 427 19.09 0.18 21.87
C ARG A 427 19.12 0.68 20.42
N ALA A 428 18.79 -0.18 19.46
CA ALA A 428 18.71 0.20 18.06
C ALA A 428 17.56 1.20 17.82
N PHE A 429 16.40 0.98 18.43
CA PHE A 429 15.23 1.84 18.31
C PHE A 429 15.49 3.26 18.79
N GLN A 430 16.11 3.42 19.96
CA GLN A 430 16.44 4.72 20.55
C GLN A 430 17.32 5.60 19.63
N ARG A 431 18.03 4.97 18.69
CA ARG A 431 18.94 5.64 17.75
C ARG A 431 18.27 6.00 16.42
N LEU A 432 17.03 5.55 16.18
CA LEU A 432 16.30 5.86 14.96
C LEU A 432 15.52 7.18 15.15
N PRO A 433 15.56 8.11 14.18
CA PRO A 433 14.81 9.37 14.23
C PRO A 433 13.33 9.13 13.90
N ILE A 434 12.61 8.43 14.79
CA ILE A 434 11.19 8.07 14.64
C ILE A 434 10.28 9.04 15.43
N GLY A 435 10.88 10.04 16.09
CA GLY A 435 10.16 11.06 16.86
C GLY A 435 9.00 11.68 16.08
N GLY A 436 7.80 11.70 16.68
CA GLY A 436 6.61 12.34 16.11
C GLY A 436 5.70 11.45 15.26
N LYS A 437 6.12 10.25 14.83
CA LYS A 437 5.22 9.35 14.06
C LYS A 437 3.99 8.92 14.86
N LYS A 438 4.17 8.54 16.13
CA LYS A 438 3.07 8.17 17.02
C LYS A 438 2.08 9.33 17.20
N ALA A 439 2.57 10.54 17.48
CA ALA A 439 1.72 11.72 17.59
C ALA A 439 0.97 12.04 16.28
N TYR A 440 1.61 11.79 15.13
CA TYR A 440 0.96 11.90 13.82
C TYR A 440 -0.11 10.83 13.59
N HIS A 441 0.06 9.60 14.08
CA HIS A 441 -0.99 8.59 14.02
C HIS A 441 -2.14 8.92 14.96
N ASP A 442 -1.83 9.18 16.23
CA ASP A 442 -2.80 9.40 17.30
C ASP A 442 -3.73 10.58 17.02
N LYS A 443 -3.27 11.62 16.32
CA LYS A 443 -4.13 12.77 15.97
C LYS A 443 -5.30 12.41 15.05
N PHE A 444 -5.20 11.30 14.30
CA PHE A 444 -6.27 10.82 13.40
C PHE A 444 -7.13 9.70 13.99
N ARG A 445 -6.88 9.29 15.24
CA ARG A 445 -7.70 8.29 15.96
C ARG A 445 -7.86 6.97 15.18
N PRO A 446 -6.75 6.24 14.91
CA PRO A 446 -6.82 4.86 14.41
C PRO A 446 -7.66 3.97 15.34
N ASP A 447 -8.34 2.99 14.75
CA ASP A 447 -9.21 2.04 15.44
C ASP A 447 -8.36 0.94 16.09
N PRO A 448 -8.30 0.87 17.43
CA PRO A 448 -7.47 -0.12 18.12
C PRO A 448 -7.93 -1.56 17.89
N ASN A 449 -9.16 -1.80 17.45
CA ASN A 449 -9.66 -3.15 17.17
C ASN A 449 -9.21 -3.68 15.81
N LEU A 450 -8.75 -2.79 14.93
CA LEU A 450 -8.26 -3.12 13.59
C LEU A 450 -6.72 -3.17 13.50
N ASP A 451 -6.03 -2.82 14.59
CA ASP A 451 -4.58 -2.92 14.69
C ASP A 451 -4.11 -4.36 14.47
N ASN A 452 -3.03 -4.50 13.70
CA ASN A 452 -2.42 -5.81 13.43
C ASN A 452 -0.93 -5.79 13.72
N GLY A 453 -0.42 -6.85 14.37
CA GLY A 453 1.01 -7.00 14.60
C GLY A 453 1.79 -7.21 13.30
N LEU A 454 2.99 -6.64 13.23
CA LEU A 454 3.93 -6.82 12.13
C LEU A 454 5.18 -7.56 12.60
N TYR A 455 5.54 -8.61 11.88
CA TYR A 455 6.55 -9.57 12.31
C TYR A 455 7.69 -9.70 11.31
N LEU A 456 8.91 -9.84 11.84
CA LEU A 456 10.02 -10.47 11.16
C LEU A 456 9.90 -11.98 11.38
N VAL A 457 10.06 -12.78 10.34
CA VAL A 457 9.92 -14.24 10.42
C VAL A 457 11.13 -14.91 9.78
N PHE A 458 11.70 -15.88 10.50
CA PHE A 458 12.91 -16.59 10.12
C PHE A 458 12.63 -18.11 10.05
N PRO A 459 12.35 -18.64 8.83
CA PRO A 459 12.06 -20.06 8.64
C PRO A 459 13.19 -21.01 9.05
N SER A 460 14.44 -20.54 8.96
CA SER A 460 15.63 -21.34 9.30
C SER A 460 15.97 -21.33 10.79
N GLY A 461 15.06 -20.85 11.65
CA GLY A 461 15.31 -20.68 13.08
C GLY A 461 16.04 -19.37 13.40
N ILE A 462 17.00 -19.42 14.34
CA ILE A 462 17.71 -18.24 14.82
C ILE A 462 18.43 -17.54 13.65
N PRO A 463 18.20 -16.24 13.41
CA PRO A 463 18.80 -15.53 12.29
C PRO A 463 20.32 -15.40 12.47
N GLY A 464 21.07 -15.96 11.52
CA GLY A 464 22.52 -15.75 11.46
C GLY A 464 22.90 -14.33 10.99
N PRO A 465 24.19 -13.94 11.09
CA PRO A 465 24.66 -12.59 10.75
C PRO A 465 24.31 -12.12 9.34
N ARG A 466 24.29 -13.06 8.38
CA ARG A 466 23.94 -12.77 6.98
C ARG A 466 22.50 -12.28 6.84
N ILE A 467 21.56 -12.94 7.51
CA ILE A 467 20.14 -12.56 7.48
C ILE A 467 19.96 -11.21 8.17
N LEU A 468 20.58 -11.01 9.34
CA LEU A 468 20.49 -9.75 10.06
C LEU A 468 21.02 -8.57 9.22
N LEU A 469 22.16 -8.76 8.55
CA LEU A 469 22.73 -7.76 7.65
C LEU A 469 21.81 -7.49 6.46
N ALA A 470 21.25 -8.54 5.85
CA ALA A 470 20.29 -8.42 4.75
C ALA A 470 19.05 -7.59 5.15
N MET A 471 18.46 -7.89 6.31
CA MET A 471 17.31 -7.16 6.84
C MET A 471 17.63 -5.69 7.11
N THR A 472 18.83 -5.42 7.62
CA THR A 472 19.27 -4.05 7.90
C THR A 472 19.45 -3.22 6.62
N HIS A 473 20.02 -3.83 5.58
CA HIS A 473 20.14 -3.20 4.27
C HIS A 473 18.77 -2.96 3.62
N MET A 474 17.85 -3.91 3.71
CA MET A 474 16.49 -3.74 3.18
C MET A 474 15.72 -2.62 3.88
N ALA A 475 15.93 -2.45 5.18
CA ALA A 475 15.34 -1.34 5.94
C ALA A 475 15.96 0.05 5.60
N ASN A 476 16.98 0.08 4.73
CA ASN A 476 17.84 1.23 4.43
C ASN A 476 18.32 1.95 5.70
N ILE A 477 18.51 1.21 6.78
CA ILE A 477 19.11 1.72 8.00
C ILE A 477 20.61 1.78 7.71
N SER A 478 21.15 2.96 7.44
CA SER A 478 22.56 3.07 7.15
C SER A 478 23.36 2.76 8.43
N LEU A 479 23.83 1.51 8.54
CA LEU A 479 24.72 1.07 9.63
C LEU A 479 25.96 1.96 9.73
N ARG A 480 26.44 2.50 8.59
CA ARG A 480 27.55 3.46 8.56
C ARG A 480 27.22 4.73 9.35
N LYS A 481 26.05 5.36 9.20
CA LYS A 481 25.74 6.59 9.97
C LYS A 481 25.53 6.31 11.46
N ILE A 482 24.99 5.14 11.82
CA ILE A 482 24.86 4.70 13.22
C ILE A 482 26.24 4.46 13.84
N PHE A 483 27.12 3.76 13.13
CA PHE A 483 28.48 3.46 13.58
C PHE A 483 29.37 4.72 13.65
N TRP A 484 29.24 5.66 12.71
CA TRP A 484 29.92 6.96 12.76
C TRP A 484 29.37 7.90 13.84
N ALA A 485 28.13 7.71 14.29
CA ALA A 485 27.60 8.38 15.48
C ALA A 485 28.19 7.77 16.76
N ASP A 486 28.41 6.45 16.82
CA ASP A 486 29.12 5.79 17.91
C ASP A 486 30.58 6.24 18.01
N VAL A 487 31.31 6.34 16.89
CA VAL A 487 32.69 6.84 16.87
C VAL A 487 32.76 8.29 17.35
N ARG A 488 31.86 9.18 16.88
CA ARG A 488 31.82 10.58 17.34
C ARG A 488 31.42 10.72 18.80
N GLY A 489 30.47 9.90 19.28
CA GLY A 489 30.06 9.87 20.69
C GLY A 489 31.10 9.24 21.63
N TRP A 490 32.03 8.44 21.10
CA TRP A 490 33.16 7.88 21.85
C TRP A 490 34.38 8.82 21.85
N VAL A 491 34.67 9.48 20.72
CA VAL A 491 35.71 10.52 20.61
C VAL A 491 35.35 11.74 21.47
N GLY A 492 34.09 12.19 21.45
CA GLY A 492 33.62 13.27 22.31
C GLY A 492 33.63 12.93 23.82
N ARG A 493 33.48 11.65 24.19
CA ARG A 493 33.64 11.21 25.59
C ARG A 493 35.10 11.19 26.03
N LYS A 494 36.04 10.81 25.15
CA LYS A 494 37.48 10.85 25.42
C LYS A 494 38.04 12.26 25.53
N GLU A 495 37.53 13.23 24.76
CA GLU A 495 37.92 14.65 24.92
C GLU A 495 37.44 15.23 26.27
N VAL A 496 36.25 14.85 26.73
CA VAL A 496 35.72 15.34 28.02
C VAL A 496 36.42 14.69 29.22
N GLU A 497 36.88 13.44 29.11
CA GLU A 497 37.69 12.78 30.16
C GLU A 497 39.16 13.27 30.16
N GLY A 498 39.73 13.61 29.00
CA GLY A 498 41.12 14.09 28.89
C GLY A 498 41.34 15.53 29.36
N THR A 499 40.28 16.32 29.56
CA THR A 499 40.40 17.74 29.96
C THR A 499 40.18 17.98 31.46
N LYS A 500 39.89 16.93 32.25
CA LYS A 500 39.65 17.05 33.70
C LYS A 500 40.86 16.79 34.61
N GLU A 501 41.99 16.36 34.07
CA GLU A 501 43.24 16.22 34.82
C GLU A 501 44.30 17.19 34.30
N LYS A 502 44.25 18.45 34.77
CA LYS A 502 45.39 19.35 34.97
C LYS A 502 44.89 20.68 35.56
N SER A 503 44.80 20.73 36.88
CA SER A 503 45.15 21.94 37.65
C SER A 503 46.55 21.68 38.21
N PRO A 504 47.44 22.70 38.29
CA PRO A 504 47.43 23.49 39.52
C PRO A 504 47.75 24.99 39.36
N GLU A 505 47.21 25.74 40.33
CA GLU A 505 47.83 26.82 41.12
C GLU A 505 48.28 28.17 40.51
N GLN A 506 47.77 29.21 41.18
CA GLN A 506 48.42 30.46 41.62
C GLN A 506 48.96 31.46 40.58
N GLN A 507 48.34 32.65 40.49
CA GLN A 507 48.87 33.91 41.05
C GLN A 507 48.07 35.15 40.59
N SER A 508 47.67 35.95 41.58
CA SER A 508 47.71 37.42 41.68
C SER A 508 47.45 38.33 40.46
N GLY A 509 46.61 39.36 40.63
CA GLY A 509 46.83 40.65 39.93
C GLY A 509 45.60 41.45 39.50
N CYS A 510 45.07 42.26 40.43
CA CYS A 510 44.49 43.60 40.29
C CYS A 510 44.17 44.24 38.90
N VAL A 511 43.03 44.98 38.89
CA VAL A 511 42.83 46.39 38.38
C VAL A 511 42.72 46.57 36.84
N VAL A 512 41.86 47.39 36.20
CA VAL A 512 40.79 48.37 36.52
C VAL A 512 40.18 48.85 35.18
N SER A 513 38.85 49.07 35.14
CA SER A 513 38.11 50.03 34.28
C SER A 513 38.27 49.97 32.74
N ASN A 514 37.47 50.62 31.89
CA ASN A 514 36.38 51.58 32.04
C ASN A 514 35.50 51.49 30.79
N GLN A 515 34.21 51.76 31.00
CA GLN A 515 33.20 52.14 30.01
C GLN A 515 33.55 53.48 29.30
N PRO A 516 32.87 53.87 28.21
CA PRO A 516 31.42 54.20 28.21
C PRO A 516 30.50 53.12 27.65
#